data_AF-A0AAV2YYA3-F1
#
_entry.id   AF-A0AAV2YYA3-F1
#
_cell.length_a   1.000
_cell.length_b   1.000
_cell.length_c   1.000
_cell.angle_alpha   90.00
_cell.angle_beta   90.00
_cell.angle_gamma   90.00
#
_symmetry.space_group_name_H-M   'P 1'
#
loop_
_entity.id
_entity.type
_entity.pdbx_description
1 polymer ?
#
loop_
_entity_poly.entity_id
_entity_poly.type
_entity_poly.pdbx_seq_one_letter_code
_entity_poly.pdbx_strand_id
1 'polypeptide(L)'
;MVTVQQHSARRLFLSVTALLLLLVGYTSFRFPHKYVRVTGSCESNWLKLDDTPKDALEVVCCDGINRATPCYSGIDIMPVLSSLQGAWLIPMVPLVANYVCVMLGPNTTMPRIRPLVRRALMYIALMAFRTFVLFMGFGAVEDRIMHLLLGSTMPSTCEYAHLRRHNKCAEHFDHSDHIVLLVTHFLAVTLFEWFALSVEIPTPWYTSVKKTFLRLLLLAVGAVAAYMLFFTASHFHSPWENVVAMLIAQMFGMLPMYLLSQDRFAAYKYLQLKHFVRPPTDVKSKAP
;
A
#
# COMPACT_ATOMS: atom_id res chain seq x y z
N MET A 1 -25.11 -12.41 -11.35
CA MET A 1 -24.67 -11.80 -10.07
C MET A 1 -23.19 -11.43 -10.07
N VAL A 2 -22.28 -12.35 -10.43
CA VAL A 2 -20.83 -12.06 -10.53
C VAL A 2 -20.55 -10.89 -11.47
N THR A 3 -21.21 -10.82 -12.63
CA THR A 3 -21.10 -9.71 -13.60
C THR A 3 -21.44 -8.33 -13.01
N VAL A 4 -22.51 -8.23 -12.22
CA VAL A 4 -22.89 -6.98 -11.53
C VAL A 4 -21.80 -6.57 -10.54
N GLN A 5 -21.25 -7.54 -9.78
CA GLN A 5 -20.16 -7.28 -8.85
C GLN A 5 -18.87 -6.90 -9.58
N GLN A 6 -18.59 -7.47 -10.76
CA GLN A 6 -17.45 -7.08 -11.60
C GLN A 6 -17.58 -5.64 -12.09
N HIS A 7 -18.77 -5.21 -12.52
CA HIS A 7 -19.01 -3.80 -12.87
C HIS A 7 -18.86 -2.87 -11.67
N SER A 8 -19.33 -3.28 -10.48
CA SER A 8 -19.14 -2.51 -9.25
C SER A 8 -17.67 -2.41 -8.86
N ALA A 9 -16.93 -3.51 -8.93
CA ALA A 9 -15.49 -3.55 -8.68
C ALA A 9 -14.74 -2.65 -9.66
N ARG A 10 -15.07 -2.73 -10.96
CA ARG A 10 -14.47 -1.86 -11.97
C ARG A 10 -14.63 -0.38 -11.63
N ARG A 11 -15.84 0.05 -11.27
CA ARG A 11 -16.08 1.43 -10.85
C ARG A 11 -15.25 1.77 -9.61
N LEU A 12 -15.23 0.91 -8.61
CA LEU A 12 -14.47 1.13 -7.38
C LEU A 12 -12.96 1.27 -7.63
N PHE A 13 -12.34 0.35 -8.38
CA PHE A 13 -10.91 0.40 -8.72
C PHE A 13 -10.57 1.68 -9.49
N LEU A 14 -11.40 2.06 -10.47
CA LEU A 14 -11.19 3.30 -11.24
C LEU A 14 -11.35 4.55 -10.38
N SER A 15 -12.39 4.61 -9.54
CA SER A 15 -12.62 5.73 -8.64
C SER A 15 -11.48 5.89 -7.63
N VAL A 16 -11.03 4.81 -7.00
CA VAL A 16 -9.90 4.87 -6.06
C VAL A 16 -8.62 5.25 -6.79
N THR A 17 -8.36 4.72 -7.98
CA THR A 17 -7.18 5.12 -8.78
C THR A 17 -7.20 6.60 -9.11
N ALA A 18 -8.35 7.13 -9.56
CA ALA A 18 -8.50 8.55 -9.85
C ALA A 18 -8.29 9.41 -8.59
N LEU A 19 -8.88 9.01 -7.45
CA LEU A 19 -8.69 9.71 -6.18
C LEU A 19 -7.23 9.68 -5.71
N LEU A 20 -6.51 8.56 -5.91
CA LEU A 20 -5.09 8.47 -5.57
C LEU A 20 -4.23 9.39 -6.44
N LEU A 21 -4.51 9.47 -7.74
CA LEU A 21 -3.81 10.39 -8.65
C LEU A 21 -4.08 11.85 -8.28
N LEU A 22 -5.33 12.19 -7.95
CA LEU A 22 -5.69 13.52 -7.47
C LEU A 22 -5.01 13.85 -6.13
N LEU A 23 -5.00 12.90 -5.20
CA LEU A 23 -4.35 13.04 -3.90
C LEU A 23 -2.86 13.33 -4.08
N VAL A 24 -2.16 12.46 -4.82
CA VAL A 24 -0.71 12.58 -5.02
C VAL A 24 -0.37 13.82 -5.84
N GLY A 25 -1.17 14.16 -6.86
CA GLY A 25 -1.01 15.41 -7.61
C GLY A 25 -1.18 16.65 -6.73
N TYR A 26 -2.22 16.65 -5.89
CA TYR A 26 -2.46 17.73 -4.93
C TYR A 26 -1.31 17.86 -3.92
N THR A 27 -0.88 16.77 -3.29
CA THR A 27 0.20 16.81 -2.30
C THR A 27 1.53 17.24 -2.92
N SER A 28 1.83 16.74 -4.12
CA SER A 28 3.06 17.09 -4.84
C SER A 28 3.12 18.57 -5.22
N PHE A 29 1.97 19.19 -5.50
CA PHE A 29 1.91 20.63 -5.79
C PHE A 29 1.87 21.49 -4.52
N ARG A 30 1.10 21.08 -3.51
CA ARG A 30 0.87 21.87 -2.30
C ARG A 30 2.01 21.80 -1.29
N PHE A 31 2.74 20.68 -1.27
CA PHE A 31 3.82 20.40 -0.34
C PHE A 31 5.05 19.89 -1.11
N PRO A 32 5.79 20.78 -1.81
CA PRO A 32 6.94 20.38 -2.62
C PRO A 32 8.17 19.98 -1.79
N HIS A 33 8.12 20.21 -0.48
CA HIS A 33 9.23 20.12 0.46
C HIS A 33 9.41 18.71 1.00
N LYS A 34 10.63 18.17 0.91
CA LYS A 34 11.01 16.85 1.42
C LYS A 34 11.66 16.95 2.80
N TYR A 35 11.25 16.08 3.70
CA TYR A 35 11.77 15.94 5.05
C TYR A 35 12.42 14.57 5.23
N VAL A 36 13.54 14.52 5.95
CA VAL A 36 14.24 13.27 6.28
C VAL A 36 14.44 13.13 7.78
N ARG A 37 14.35 11.89 8.27
CA ARG A 37 14.55 11.61 9.70
C ARG A 37 16.03 11.73 10.07
N VAL A 38 16.29 12.45 11.15
CA VAL A 38 17.63 12.70 11.71
C VAL A 38 17.68 12.37 13.20
N THR A 39 18.88 12.20 13.74
CA THR A 39 19.17 12.13 15.17
C THR A 39 19.20 13.54 15.75
N GLY A 40 18.60 13.74 16.91
CA GLY A 40 18.52 15.04 17.55
C GLY A 40 18.05 14.92 19.01
N SER A 41 17.64 16.05 19.59
CA SER A 41 17.27 16.16 21.00
C SER A 41 15.96 15.45 21.36
N CYS A 42 15.10 15.16 20.39
CA CYS A 42 13.79 14.55 20.59
C CYS A 42 13.72 13.10 20.09
N GLU A 43 12.61 12.40 20.35
CA GLU A 43 12.39 11.04 19.86
C GLU A 43 12.22 10.96 18.32
N SER A 44 11.62 12.01 17.74
CA SER A 44 11.32 12.13 16.32
C SER A 44 11.79 13.49 15.80
N ASN A 45 12.97 13.51 15.18
CA ASN A 45 13.56 14.73 14.59
C ASN A 45 13.60 14.61 13.06
N TRP A 46 13.30 15.72 12.40
CA TRP A 46 13.17 15.79 10.95
C TRP A 46 13.91 17.00 10.41
N LEU A 47 14.64 16.80 9.32
CA LEU A 47 15.37 17.84 8.62
C LEU A 47 14.68 18.13 7.30
N LYS A 48 14.41 19.41 7.02
CA LYS A 48 13.92 19.88 5.73
C LYS A 48 15.08 19.91 4.72
N LEU A 49 14.90 19.31 3.54
CA LEU A 49 15.95 19.15 2.54
C LEU A 49 15.98 20.23 1.44
N ASP A 50 15.10 21.23 1.50
CA ASP A 50 15.03 22.26 0.45
C ASP A 50 16.29 23.13 0.40
N ASP A 51 16.41 23.90 -0.70
CA ASP A 51 17.48 24.87 -1.05
C ASP A 51 17.62 26.05 -0.04
N THR A 52 17.51 25.79 1.25
CA THR A 52 17.97 26.70 2.29
C THR A 52 19.49 26.85 2.19
N PRO A 53 20.03 28.08 2.25
CA PRO A 53 21.47 28.30 2.29
C PRO A 53 22.08 27.47 3.43
N LYS A 54 23.28 26.92 3.17
CA LYS A 54 24.02 25.92 3.96
C LYS A 54 24.10 26.20 5.47
N ASP A 55 23.90 27.45 5.88
CA ASP A 55 24.06 27.91 7.24
C ASP A 55 22.80 27.78 8.13
N ALA A 56 21.68 27.28 7.60
CA ALA A 56 20.42 27.13 8.36
C ALA A 56 19.73 25.77 8.14
N LEU A 57 20.42 24.67 8.46
CA LEU A 57 19.80 23.35 8.58
C LEU A 57 18.83 23.35 9.78
N GLU A 58 17.54 23.59 9.51
CA GLU A 58 16.51 23.61 10.55
C GLU A 58 16.02 22.18 10.87
N VAL A 59 16.35 21.70 12.07
CA VAL A 59 15.87 20.43 12.59
C VAL A 59 14.56 20.65 13.35
N VAL A 60 13.48 20.08 12.83
CA VAL A 60 12.15 20.10 13.44
C VAL A 60 11.99 18.93 14.39
N CYS A 61 11.65 19.22 15.65
CA CYS A 61 11.34 18.22 16.66
C CYS A 61 9.82 17.99 16.74
N CYS A 62 9.39 16.73 16.62
CA CYS A 62 8.01 16.30 16.85
C CYS A 62 7.89 15.69 18.25
N ASP A 63 7.54 16.51 19.24
CA ASP A 63 7.37 16.15 20.66
C ASP A 63 5.89 16.06 21.11
N GLY A 64 4.96 16.10 20.15
CA GLY A 64 3.52 16.07 20.39
C GLY A 64 2.92 17.43 20.78
N ILE A 65 3.73 18.39 21.22
CA ILE A 65 3.33 19.78 21.52
C ILE A 65 3.45 20.63 20.25
N ASN A 66 4.55 20.47 19.52
CA ASN A 66 4.77 21.15 18.24
C ASN A 66 4.11 20.38 17.09
N ARG A 67 3.06 20.97 16.51
CA ARG A 67 2.38 20.49 15.30
C ARG A 67 2.90 21.14 14.02
N ALA A 68 4.12 21.65 14.05
CA ALA A 68 4.78 22.21 12.87
C ALA A 68 5.03 21.09 11.86
N THR A 69 4.94 21.37 10.55
CA THR A 69 5.27 20.41 9.51
C THR A 69 6.72 19.92 9.66
N PRO A 70 7.00 18.61 9.60
CA PRO A 70 6.15 17.54 9.08
C PRO A 70 5.38 16.75 10.16
N CYS A 71 5.24 17.27 11.38
CA CYS A 71 4.61 16.56 12.49
C CYS A 71 3.09 16.41 12.29
N TYR A 72 2.59 15.18 12.31
CA TYR A 72 1.16 14.87 12.23
C TYR A 72 0.75 13.82 13.27
N SER A 73 -0.55 13.72 13.53
CA SER A 73 -1.07 12.78 14.53
C SER A 73 -0.80 11.33 14.09
N GLY A 74 -0.13 10.55 14.94
CA GLY A 74 0.23 9.16 14.60
C GLY A 74 1.47 9.02 13.73
N ILE A 75 2.32 10.06 13.64
CA ILE A 75 3.65 9.95 13.01
C ILE A 75 4.49 8.81 13.61
N ASP A 76 4.32 8.53 14.90
CA ASP A 76 5.02 7.44 15.62
C ASP A 76 4.53 6.04 15.25
N ILE A 77 3.37 5.94 14.61
CA ILE A 77 2.81 4.67 14.12
C ILE A 77 3.41 4.32 12.75
N MET A 78 3.90 5.30 11.99
CA MET A 78 4.49 5.08 10.66
C MET A 78 5.59 4.03 10.66
N PRO A 79 6.60 4.08 11.57
CA PRO A 79 7.64 3.06 11.63
C PRO A 79 7.11 1.65 11.87
N VAL A 80 6.00 1.51 12.62
CA VAL A 80 5.38 0.21 12.88
C VAL A 80 4.68 -0.30 11.62
N LEU A 81 3.91 0.56 10.94
CA LEU A 81 3.19 0.20 9.71
C LEU A 81 4.11 -0.08 8.52
N SER A 82 5.21 0.67 8.42
CA SER A 82 6.23 0.47 7.38
C SER A 82 7.28 -0.57 7.75
N SER A 83 7.30 -1.05 8.99
CA SER A 83 8.15 -2.18 9.37
C SER A 83 7.81 -3.42 8.54
N LEU A 84 8.80 -4.29 8.31
CA LEU A 84 8.58 -5.54 7.58
C LEU A 84 7.44 -6.37 8.19
N GLN A 85 7.32 -6.40 9.51
CA GLN A 85 6.26 -7.14 10.19
C GLN A 85 4.88 -6.50 9.96
N GLY A 86 4.76 -5.18 10.13
CA GLY A 86 3.50 -4.45 9.93
C GLY A 86 3.04 -4.46 8.47
N ALA A 87 3.96 -4.21 7.55
CA ALA A 87 3.76 -4.17 6.11
C ALA A 87 3.22 -5.49 5.51
N TRP A 88 3.51 -6.62 6.17
CA TRP A 88 3.06 -7.95 5.74
C TRP A 88 1.81 -8.41 6.48
N LEU A 89 1.69 -8.13 7.77
CA LEU A 89 0.60 -8.65 8.60
C LEU A 89 -0.68 -7.82 8.49
N ILE A 90 -0.58 -6.49 8.55
CA ILE A 90 -1.75 -5.61 8.69
C ILE A 90 -2.69 -5.68 7.47
N PRO A 91 -2.19 -5.66 6.21
CA PRO A 91 -3.07 -5.81 5.05
C PRO A 91 -3.79 -7.16 5.00
N MET A 92 -3.24 -8.19 5.66
CA MET A 92 -3.81 -9.53 5.71
C MET A 92 -4.88 -9.69 6.78
N VAL A 93 -4.99 -8.76 7.74
CA VAL A 93 -5.93 -8.85 8.87
C VAL A 93 -7.37 -9.14 8.42
N PRO A 94 -7.95 -8.47 7.40
CA PRO A 94 -9.31 -8.77 6.96
C PRO A 94 -9.46 -10.20 6.42
N LEU A 95 -8.45 -10.71 5.69
CA LEU A 95 -8.46 -12.07 5.15
C LEU A 95 -8.33 -13.10 6.27
N VAL A 96 -7.42 -12.88 7.21
CA VAL A 96 -7.23 -13.75 8.38
C VAL A 96 -8.50 -13.78 9.24
N ALA A 97 -9.11 -12.63 9.49
CA ALA A 97 -10.39 -12.54 10.18
C ALA A 97 -11.49 -13.31 9.43
N ASN A 98 -11.57 -13.19 8.10
CA ASN A 98 -12.54 -13.95 7.31
C ASN A 98 -12.29 -15.46 7.40
N TYR A 99 -11.02 -15.90 7.35
CA TYR A 99 -10.63 -17.29 7.53
C TYR A 99 -11.05 -17.83 8.89
N VAL A 100 -10.78 -17.10 9.97
CA VAL A 100 -11.22 -17.46 11.33
C VAL A 100 -12.75 -17.55 11.40
N CYS A 101 -13.48 -16.58 10.84
CA CYS A 101 -14.94 -16.62 10.78
C CYS A 101 -15.48 -17.82 9.97
N VAL A 102 -14.77 -18.28 8.93
CA VAL A 102 -15.15 -19.49 8.19
C VAL A 102 -14.88 -20.74 9.02
N MET A 103 -13.74 -20.82 9.69
CA MET A 103 -13.34 -21.99 10.49
C MET A 103 -14.21 -22.19 11.73
N LEU A 104 -14.56 -21.11 12.42
CA LEU A 104 -15.46 -21.13 13.59
C LEU A 104 -16.94 -21.23 13.20
N GLY A 105 -17.26 -21.12 11.90
CA GLY A 105 -18.62 -21.19 11.42
C GLY A 105 -19.16 -22.64 11.39
N PRO A 106 -20.49 -22.83 11.40
CA PRO A 106 -21.10 -24.16 11.41
C PRO A 106 -20.92 -24.95 10.09
N ASN A 107 -20.44 -24.31 9.03
CA ASN A 107 -20.39 -24.85 7.67
C ASN A 107 -18.97 -24.80 7.08
N THR A 108 -18.01 -25.33 7.84
CA THR A 108 -16.60 -25.41 7.44
C THR A 108 -16.41 -26.49 6.38
N THR A 109 -16.14 -26.08 5.14
CA THR A 109 -15.93 -27.00 4.02
C THR A 109 -14.69 -26.60 3.23
N MET A 110 -13.90 -27.59 2.76
CA MET A 110 -12.69 -27.35 1.96
C MET A 110 -12.92 -26.45 0.74
N PRO A 111 -14.04 -26.58 0.01
CA PRO A 111 -14.37 -25.67 -1.09
C PRO A 111 -14.61 -24.20 -0.70
N ARG A 112 -14.83 -23.87 0.58
CA ARG A 112 -14.91 -22.48 1.09
C ARG A 112 -13.57 -21.95 1.59
N ILE A 113 -12.70 -22.84 2.09
CA ILE A 113 -11.36 -22.49 2.57
C ILE A 113 -10.38 -22.27 1.41
N ARG A 114 -10.46 -23.07 0.35
CA ARG A 114 -9.53 -23.04 -0.78
C ARG A 114 -9.37 -21.66 -1.44
N PRO A 115 -10.45 -20.89 -1.70
CA PRO A 115 -10.32 -19.53 -2.24
C PRO A 115 -9.55 -18.60 -1.30
N LEU A 116 -9.78 -18.66 0.01
CA LEU A 116 -9.09 -17.83 1.01
C LEU A 116 -7.58 -18.11 1.03
N VAL A 117 -7.19 -19.38 1.02
CA VAL A 117 -5.77 -19.78 0.97
C VAL A 117 -5.12 -19.30 -0.33
N ARG A 118 -5.82 -19.40 -1.47
CA ARG A 118 -5.29 -18.93 -2.75
C ARG A 118 -5.12 -17.42 -2.80
N ARG A 119 -6.05 -16.66 -2.21
CA ARG A 119 -5.88 -15.21 -2.04
C ARG A 119 -4.71 -14.90 -1.12
N ALA A 120 -4.56 -15.64 -0.02
CA ALA A 120 -3.42 -15.47 0.88
C ALA A 120 -2.08 -15.68 0.16
N LEU A 121 -1.95 -16.76 -0.60
CA LEU A 121 -0.75 -17.05 -1.39
C LEU A 121 -0.50 -15.98 -2.46
N MET A 122 -1.55 -15.48 -3.10
CA MET A 122 -1.44 -14.39 -4.07
C MET A 122 -0.96 -13.09 -3.42
N TYR A 123 -1.48 -12.74 -2.24
CA TYR A 123 -1.04 -11.56 -1.50
C TYR A 123 0.40 -11.71 -1.03
N ILE A 124 0.78 -12.86 -0.50
CA ILE A 124 2.17 -13.17 -0.14
C ILE A 124 3.08 -13.05 -1.37
N ALA A 125 2.66 -13.58 -2.53
CA ALA A 125 3.43 -13.46 -3.77
C ALA A 125 3.57 -12.00 -4.23
N LEU A 126 2.52 -11.18 -4.13
CA LEU A 126 2.56 -9.75 -4.42
C LEU A 126 3.53 -9.02 -3.47
N MET A 127 3.47 -9.31 -2.17
CA MET A 127 4.32 -8.70 -1.15
C MET A 127 5.79 -9.11 -1.30
N ALA A 128 6.03 -10.38 -1.62
CA ALA A 128 7.36 -10.90 -1.93
C ALA A 128 7.91 -10.26 -3.21
N PHE A 129 7.09 -10.16 -4.28
CA PHE A 129 7.50 -9.50 -5.52
C PHE A 129 7.92 -8.05 -5.26
N ARG A 130 7.14 -7.28 -4.50
CA ARG A 130 7.53 -5.92 -4.10
C ARG A 130 8.85 -5.91 -3.35
N THR A 131 9.00 -6.79 -2.35
CA THR A 131 10.19 -6.79 -1.47
C THR A 131 11.46 -7.20 -2.22
N PHE A 132 11.41 -8.23 -3.05
CA PHE A 132 12.60 -8.78 -3.70
C PHE A 132 12.87 -8.15 -5.07
N VAL A 133 11.84 -7.89 -5.87
CA VAL A 133 12.02 -7.37 -7.23
C VAL A 133 12.03 -5.86 -7.22
N LEU A 134 11.01 -5.22 -6.65
CA LEU A 134 10.88 -3.76 -6.72
C LEU A 134 11.80 -3.05 -5.73
N PHE A 135 12.00 -3.60 -4.54
CA PHE A 135 12.85 -2.97 -3.53
C PHE A 135 14.32 -3.40 -3.67
N MET A 136 14.63 -4.68 -3.51
CA MET A 136 16.03 -5.14 -3.62
C MET A 136 16.56 -5.10 -5.06
N GLY A 137 15.75 -5.50 -6.03
CA GLY A 137 16.16 -5.58 -7.44
C GLY A 137 16.39 -4.22 -8.08
N PHE A 138 15.43 -3.29 -7.97
CA PHE A 138 15.60 -1.96 -8.57
C PHE A 138 16.65 -1.11 -7.84
N GLY A 139 16.81 -1.25 -6.52
CA GLY A 139 17.92 -0.59 -5.81
C GLY A 139 19.29 -1.01 -6.35
N ALA A 140 19.51 -2.31 -6.56
CA ALA A 140 20.77 -2.80 -7.13
C ALA A 140 20.99 -2.35 -8.59
N VAL A 141 19.92 -2.21 -9.37
CA VAL A 141 19.99 -1.70 -10.75
C VAL A 141 20.27 -0.21 -10.76
N GLU A 142 19.64 0.57 -9.88
CA GLU A 142 19.89 2.00 -9.74
C GLU A 142 21.34 2.26 -9.37
N ASP A 143 21.85 1.60 -8.33
CA ASP A 143 23.25 1.70 -7.89
C ASP A 143 24.22 1.47 -9.06
N ARG A 144 23.92 0.44 -9.87
CA ARG A 144 24.75 0.09 -11.03
C ARG A 144 24.65 1.10 -12.16
N ILE A 145 23.44 1.61 -12.46
CA ILE A 145 23.23 2.62 -13.49
C ILE A 145 23.91 3.93 -13.09
N MET A 146 23.76 4.35 -11.84
CA MET A 146 24.39 5.58 -11.33
C MET A 146 25.91 5.48 -11.37
N HIS A 147 26.46 4.33 -10.98
CA HIS A 147 27.90 4.07 -11.09
C HIS A 147 28.40 4.12 -12.55
N LEU A 148 27.59 3.64 -13.50
CA LEU A 148 27.96 3.64 -14.92
C LEU A 148 27.84 5.02 -15.58
N LEU A 149 26.81 5.80 -15.24
CA LEU A 149 26.53 7.09 -15.87
C LEU A 149 27.37 8.24 -15.30
N LEU A 150 27.63 8.24 -13.99
CA LEU A 150 28.30 9.35 -13.31
C LEU A 150 29.79 9.10 -13.05
N GLY A 151 30.31 7.90 -13.33
CA GLY A 151 31.76 7.60 -13.35
C GLY A 151 32.51 7.75 -12.02
N SER A 152 31.84 8.19 -10.95
CA SER A 152 32.40 8.39 -9.63
C SER A 152 31.44 7.87 -8.58
N THR A 153 31.97 7.21 -7.54
CA THR A 153 31.33 7.15 -6.22
C THR A 153 30.73 8.52 -5.91
N MET A 154 29.41 8.54 -5.70
CA MET A 154 28.61 9.70 -5.25
C MET A 154 29.43 10.62 -4.32
N PRO A 155 29.27 11.95 -4.39
CA PRO A 155 30.01 12.86 -3.50
C PRO A 155 29.82 12.38 -2.07
N SER A 156 30.91 11.92 -1.46
CA SER A 156 30.95 11.13 -0.22
C SER A 156 30.54 11.92 1.03
N THR A 157 29.89 13.07 0.88
CA THR A 157 29.53 13.96 1.97
C THR A 157 28.28 14.75 1.58
N CYS A 158 27.07 14.21 1.78
CA CYS A 158 25.97 15.14 2.03
C CYS A 158 26.21 15.77 3.40
N GLU A 159 26.00 17.08 3.46
CA GLU A 159 26.31 17.90 4.64
C GLU A 159 25.59 17.40 5.90
N TYR A 160 24.40 16.82 5.74
CA TYR A 160 23.58 16.28 6.83
C TYR A 160 23.82 14.79 7.15
N ALA A 161 24.80 14.12 6.53
CA ALA A 161 25.07 12.69 6.77
C ALA A 161 25.30 12.41 8.26
N HIS A 162 26.08 13.29 8.92
CA HIS A 162 26.41 13.21 10.34
C HIS A 162 25.19 13.31 11.28
N LEU A 163 24.07 13.82 10.79
CA LEU A 163 22.80 13.90 11.52
C LEU A 163 21.97 12.62 11.37
N ARG A 164 22.44 11.58 10.67
CA ARG A 164 21.70 10.31 10.50
C ARG A 164 22.36 9.17 11.27
N ARG A 165 21.54 8.25 11.76
CA ARG A 165 21.94 7.09 12.61
C ARG A 165 23.09 6.23 12.03
N HIS A 166 23.30 6.26 10.71
CA HIS A 166 24.36 5.48 10.05
C HIS A 166 25.40 6.33 9.31
N ASN A 167 25.39 7.65 9.50
CA ASN A 167 26.27 8.57 8.75
C ASN A 167 26.16 8.41 7.23
N LYS A 168 24.97 8.03 6.74
CA LYS A 168 24.67 7.82 5.32
C LYS A 168 23.63 8.80 4.85
N CYS A 169 23.80 9.31 3.64
CA CYS A 169 22.84 10.19 2.98
C CYS A 169 21.58 9.43 2.59
N ALA A 170 20.48 10.15 2.37
CA ALA A 170 19.35 9.56 1.65
C ALA A 170 19.82 9.33 0.21
N GLU A 171 19.50 8.16 -0.36
CA GLU A 171 19.74 7.90 -1.78
C GLU A 171 18.97 8.96 -2.60
N HIS A 172 19.59 9.46 -3.69
CA HIS A 172 19.00 10.50 -4.54
C HIS A 172 17.61 10.13 -5.05
N PHE A 173 17.34 8.83 -5.11
CA PHE A 173 16.03 8.27 -5.39
C PHE A 173 15.76 7.12 -4.41
N ASP A 174 15.65 7.43 -3.12
CA ASP A 174 14.94 6.56 -2.17
C ASP A 174 13.54 6.38 -2.75
N HIS A 175 13.35 5.27 -3.49
CA HIS A 175 12.10 4.93 -4.16
C HIS A 175 10.99 5.23 -3.17
N SER A 176 9.84 5.80 -3.59
CA SER A 176 8.72 5.96 -2.66
C SER A 176 8.10 4.60 -2.33
N ASP A 177 8.92 3.76 -1.71
CA ASP A 177 8.75 2.39 -1.32
C ASP A 177 7.58 2.30 -0.34
N HIS A 178 7.40 3.35 0.45
CA HIS A 178 6.23 3.57 1.30
C HIS A 178 4.95 3.85 0.49
N ILE A 179 4.99 4.65 -0.58
CA ILE A 179 3.82 4.87 -1.46
C ILE A 179 3.48 3.57 -2.19
N VAL A 180 4.47 2.91 -2.79
CA VAL A 180 4.29 1.62 -3.44
C VAL A 180 3.74 0.61 -2.44
N LEU A 181 4.26 0.55 -1.22
CA LEU A 181 3.76 -0.31 -0.15
C LEU A 181 2.29 -0.03 0.17
N LEU A 182 1.95 1.22 0.49
CA LEU A 182 0.60 1.59 0.91
C LEU A 182 -0.42 1.33 -0.20
N VAL A 183 -0.07 1.59 -1.46
CA VAL A 183 -0.96 1.35 -2.59
C VAL A 183 -1.06 -0.15 -2.92
N THR A 184 0.07 -0.88 -3.00
CA THR A 184 0.07 -2.29 -3.45
C THR A 184 -0.31 -3.27 -2.34
N HIS A 185 0.26 -3.14 -1.13
CA HIS A 185 -0.04 -4.04 -0.02
C HIS A 185 -1.38 -3.70 0.60
N PHE A 186 -1.65 -2.43 0.92
CA PHE A 186 -2.85 -2.09 1.69
C PHE A 186 -4.07 -1.86 0.80
N LEU A 187 -3.99 -0.89 -0.13
CA LEU A 187 -5.16 -0.50 -0.91
C LEU A 187 -5.57 -1.57 -1.93
N ALA A 188 -4.64 -2.12 -2.71
CA ALA A 188 -4.98 -3.11 -3.72
C ALA A 188 -5.56 -4.40 -3.11
N VAL A 189 -4.99 -4.88 -1.99
CA VAL A 189 -5.53 -6.03 -1.23
C VAL A 189 -6.90 -5.71 -0.66
N THR A 190 -7.06 -4.54 -0.03
CA THR A 190 -8.35 -4.11 0.54
C THR A 190 -9.45 -4.05 -0.53
N LEU A 191 -9.15 -3.50 -1.71
CA LEU A 191 -10.08 -3.42 -2.83
C LEU A 191 -10.46 -4.80 -3.36
N PHE A 192 -9.49 -5.70 -3.48
CA PHE A 192 -9.76 -7.06 -3.94
C PHE A 192 -10.59 -7.84 -2.92
N GLU A 193 -10.27 -7.77 -1.62
CA GLU A 193 -11.07 -8.41 -0.57
C GLU A 193 -12.48 -7.81 -0.48
N TRP A 194 -12.63 -6.50 -0.69
CA TRP A 194 -13.95 -5.87 -0.77
C TRP A 194 -14.82 -6.47 -1.88
N PHE A 195 -14.21 -6.67 -3.06
CA PHE A 195 -14.85 -7.35 -4.18
C PHE A 195 -15.16 -8.82 -3.85
N ALA A 196 -14.17 -9.58 -3.36
CA ALA A 196 -14.33 -11.00 -3.02
C ALA A 196 -15.47 -11.21 -2.01
N LEU A 197 -15.51 -10.40 -0.95
CA LEU A 197 -16.55 -10.43 0.07
C LEU A 197 -17.94 -10.11 -0.51
N SER A 198 -18.01 -9.20 -1.48
CA SER A 198 -19.28 -8.81 -2.12
C SER A 198 -19.81 -9.87 -3.08
N VAL A 199 -18.94 -10.72 -3.64
CA VAL A 199 -19.33 -11.88 -4.44
C VAL A 199 -19.70 -13.08 -3.56
N GLU A 200 -18.92 -13.33 -2.50
CA GLU A 200 -19.13 -14.47 -1.58
C GLU A 200 -20.38 -14.31 -0.71
N ILE A 201 -20.71 -13.07 -0.32
CA ILE A 201 -21.87 -12.76 0.50
C ILE A 201 -22.74 -11.72 -0.24
N PRO A 202 -23.71 -12.16 -1.07
CA PRO A 202 -24.60 -11.30 -1.87
C PRO A 202 -25.48 -10.34 -1.07
N THR A 203 -25.70 -10.64 0.21
CA THR A 203 -26.78 -10.06 0.98
C THR A 203 -26.51 -8.58 1.30
N PRO A 204 -27.55 -7.76 1.56
CA PRO A 204 -27.34 -6.39 2.03
C PRO A 204 -26.47 -6.36 3.29
N TRP A 205 -25.63 -5.35 3.44
CA TRP A 205 -24.60 -5.32 4.49
C TRP A 205 -25.20 -5.50 5.91
N TYR A 206 -26.33 -4.85 6.19
CA TYR A 206 -27.02 -4.91 7.49
C TYR A 206 -27.60 -6.29 7.85
N THR A 207 -27.70 -7.22 6.90
CA THR A 207 -28.26 -8.57 7.15
C THR A 207 -27.24 -9.59 7.64
N SER A 208 -25.95 -9.27 7.57
CA SER A 208 -24.88 -10.21 7.94
C SER A 208 -23.84 -9.53 8.83
N VAL A 209 -23.83 -9.93 10.11
CA VAL A 209 -22.84 -9.47 11.09
C VAL A 209 -21.42 -9.70 10.59
N LYS A 210 -21.16 -10.90 10.02
CA LYS A 210 -19.86 -11.24 9.41
C LYS A 210 -19.47 -10.24 8.32
N LYS A 211 -20.38 -9.95 7.38
CA LYS A 211 -20.10 -9.03 6.27
C LYS A 211 -19.83 -7.61 6.76
N THR A 212 -20.62 -7.12 7.71
CA THR A 212 -20.43 -5.80 8.31
C THR A 212 -19.09 -5.70 9.01
N PHE A 213 -18.77 -6.67 9.88
CA PHE A 213 -17.49 -6.71 10.58
C PHE A 213 -16.29 -6.69 9.62
N LEU A 214 -16.28 -7.57 8.61
CA LEU A 214 -15.19 -7.63 7.64
C LEU A 214 -15.08 -6.35 6.79
N ARG A 215 -16.20 -5.71 6.45
CA ARG A 215 -16.18 -4.41 5.75
C ARG A 215 -15.63 -3.30 6.62
N LEU A 216 -15.95 -3.26 7.91
CA LEU A 216 -15.40 -2.29 8.85
C LEU A 216 -13.89 -2.47 8.99
N LEU A 217 -13.40 -3.71 9.07
CA LEU A 217 -11.96 -4.03 9.04
C LEU A 217 -11.29 -3.53 7.75
N LEU A 218 -11.88 -3.80 6.59
CA LEU A 218 -11.37 -3.31 5.31
C LEU A 218 -11.34 -1.78 5.23
N LEU A 219 -12.39 -1.11 5.73
CA LEU A 219 -12.43 0.35 5.79
C LEU A 219 -11.37 0.91 6.74
N ALA A 220 -11.16 0.29 7.90
CA ALA A 220 -10.13 0.71 8.84
C ALA A 220 -8.73 0.60 8.23
N VAL A 221 -8.40 -0.55 7.64
CA VAL A 221 -7.11 -0.77 6.96
C VAL A 221 -6.93 0.22 5.79
N GLY A 222 -7.96 0.39 4.97
CA GLY A 222 -7.94 1.34 3.85
C GLY A 222 -7.80 2.79 4.28
N ALA A 223 -8.49 3.21 5.35
CA ALA A 223 -8.43 4.56 5.90
C ALA A 223 -7.05 4.87 6.49
N VAL A 224 -6.48 3.93 7.24
CA VAL A 224 -5.10 4.05 7.75
C VAL A 224 -4.14 4.18 6.57
N ALA A 225 -4.26 3.34 5.54
CA ALA A 225 -3.39 3.42 4.37
C ALA A 225 -3.50 4.75 3.63
N ALA A 226 -4.72 5.26 3.41
CA ALA A 226 -4.95 6.55 2.76
C ALA A 226 -4.42 7.73 3.60
N TYR A 227 -4.61 7.68 4.92
CA TYR A 227 -4.08 8.68 5.85
C TYR A 227 -2.55 8.73 5.79
N MET A 228 -1.88 7.58 5.92
CA MET A 228 -0.42 7.52 5.86
C MET A 228 0.10 7.91 4.48
N LEU A 229 -0.61 7.55 3.41
CA LEU A 229 -0.22 7.88 2.05
C LEU A 229 -0.23 9.41 1.85
N PHE A 230 -1.24 10.10 2.36
CA PHE A 230 -1.31 11.56 2.28
C PHE A 230 -0.07 12.22 2.89
N PHE A 231 0.30 11.86 4.13
CA PHE A 231 1.48 12.46 4.77
C PHE A 231 2.79 12.03 4.12
N THR A 232 2.86 10.79 3.67
CA THR A 232 4.03 10.25 2.96
C THR A 232 4.28 11.02 1.66
N ALA A 233 3.23 11.21 0.86
CA ALA A 233 3.31 11.96 -0.39
C ALA A 233 3.45 13.48 -0.17
N SER A 234 3.08 14.00 0.99
CA SER A 234 3.19 15.44 1.31
C SER A 234 4.55 15.84 1.86
N HIS A 235 5.23 14.95 2.58
CA HIS A 235 6.39 15.36 3.38
C HIS A 235 7.64 14.51 3.18
N PHE A 236 7.54 13.28 2.70
CA PHE A 236 8.69 12.35 2.69
C PHE A 236 9.23 12.06 1.29
N HIS A 237 8.54 12.52 0.24
CA HIS A 237 8.95 12.30 -1.14
C HIS A 237 8.83 13.57 -1.97
N SER A 238 9.70 13.67 -2.98
CA SER A 238 9.61 14.72 -3.98
C SER A 238 8.42 14.49 -4.94
N PRO A 239 7.95 15.53 -5.66
CA PRO A 239 6.90 15.38 -6.66
C PRO A 239 7.19 14.30 -7.71
N TRP A 240 8.46 14.18 -8.14
CA TRP A 240 8.85 13.18 -9.12
C TRP A 240 8.86 11.77 -8.55
N GLU A 241 9.41 11.60 -7.34
CA GLU A 241 9.37 10.34 -6.59
C GLU A 241 7.93 9.83 -6.44
N ASN A 242 7.02 10.72 -6.04
CA ASN A 242 5.59 10.46 -5.94
C ASN A 242 4.97 9.93 -7.25
N VAL A 243 5.26 10.58 -8.38
CA VAL A 243 4.73 10.18 -9.70
C VAL A 243 5.25 8.81 -10.11
N VAL A 244 6.56 8.59 -10.01
CA VAL A 244 7.17 7.30 -10.39
C VAL A 244 6.64 6.17 -9.51
N ALA A 245 6.55 6.40 -8.20
CA ALA A 245 6.01 5.42 -7.27
C ALA A 245 4.54 5.09 -7.56
N MET A 246 3.73 6.09 -7.91
CA MET A 246 2.35 5.86 -8.33
C MET A 246 2.30 5.00 -9.59
N LEU A 247 3.12 5.27 -10.61
CA LEU A 247 3.18 4.46 -11.83
C LEU A 247 3.54 3.00 -11.52
N ILE A 248 4.58 2.77 -10.71
CA ILE A 248 5.01 1.44 -10.26
C ILE A 248 3.86 0.75 -9.52
N ALA A 249 3.24 1.43 -8.55
CA ALA A 249 2.17 0.85 -7.75
C ALA A 249 0.92 0.50 -8.58
N GLN A 250 0.60 1.32 -9.58
CA GLN A 250 -0.49 1.04 -10.51
C GLN A 250 -0.18 -0.17 -11.39
N MET A 251 1.00 -0.21 -12.01
CA MET A 251 1.38 -1.29 -12.94
C MET A 251 1.53 -2.65 -12.25
N PHE A 252 2.09 -2.69 -11.04
CA PHE A 252 2.46 -3.94 -10.38
C PHE A 252 1.51 -4.39 -9.27
N GLY A 253 0.61 -3.52 -8.77
CA GLY A 253 -0.37 -3.88 -7.74
C GLY A 253 -1.81 -3.69 -8.20
N MET A 254 -2.21 -2.44 -8.44
CA MET A 254 -3.62 -2.10 -8.68
C MET A 254 -4.15 -2.70 -9.99
N LEU A 255 -3.41 -2.55 -11.09
CA LEU A 255 -3.82 -3.04 -12.41
C LEU A 255 -3.94 -4.59 -12.43
N PRO A 256 -2.96 -5.38 -11.96
CA PRO A 256 -3.10 -6.83 -11.88
C PRO A 256 -4.30 -7.28 -11.05
N MET A 257 -4.53 -6.67 -9.88
CA MET A 257 -5.70 -6.97 -9.04
C MET A 257 -7.01 -6.62 -9.73
N TYR A 258 -7.06 -5.47 -10.40
CA TYR A 258 -8.20 -5.06 -11.20
C TYR A 258 -8.48 -6.08 -12.32
N LEU A 259 -7.47 -6.43 -13.11
CA LEU A 259 -7.60 -7.40 -14.21
C LEU A 259 -8.07 -8.77 -13.72
N LEU A 260 -7.55 -9.23 -12.58
CA LEU A 260 -8.00 -10.46 -11.92
C LEU A 260 -9.47 -10.37 -11.49
N SER A 261 -9.90 -9.24 -10.91
CA SER A 261 -11.31 -9.03 -10.52
C SER A 261 -12.27 -9.11 -11.72
N GLN A 262 -11.78 -8.77 -12.92
CA GLN A 262 -12.53 -8.81 -14.18
C GLN A 262 -12.37 -10.13 -14.94
N ASP A 263 -11.72 -11.14 -14.35
CA ASP A 263 -11.41 -12.44 -14.97
C ASP A 263 -10.65 -12.31 -16.30
N ARG A 264 -9.82 -11.27 -16.46
CA ARG A 264 -9.05 -11.03 -17.70
C ARG A 264 -7.91 -12.02 -17.90
N PHE A 265 -7.51 -12.71 -16.84
CA PHE A 265 -6.52 -13.79 -16.89
C PHE A 265 -7.15 -15.17 -17.14
N ALA A 266 -8.39 -15.25 -17.63
CA ALA A 266 -9.09 -16.51 -17.87
C ALA A 266 -8.31 -17.50 -18.75
N ALA A 267 -7.46 -17.01 -19.66
CA ALA A 267 -6.57 -17.82 -20.49
C ALA A 267 -5.55 -18.65 -19.67
N TYR A 268 -5.14 -18.16 -18.50
CA TYR A 268 -4.18 -18.83 -17.62
C TYR A 268 -4.93 -19.64 -16.57
N LYS A 269 -4.87 -20.98 -16.67
CA LYS A 269 -5.63 -21.91 -15.82
C LYS A 269 -5.55 -21.59 -14.31
N TYR A 270 -4.40 -21.16 -13.81
CA TYR A 270 -4.19 -20.89 -12.39
C TYR A 270 -4.66 -19.50 -11.93
N LEU A 271 -4.83 -18.55 -12.85
CA LEU A 271 -5.20 -17.15 -12.57
C LEU A 271 -6.68 -16.86 -12.85
N GLN A 272 -7.49 -17.90 -13.08
CA GLN A 272 -8.93 -17.72 -13.28
C GLN A 272 -9.61 -17.25 -12.00
N LEU A 273 -10.54 -16.29 -12.11
CA LEU A 273 -11.22 -15.69 -10.96
C LEU A 273 -11.93 -16.72 -10.08
N LYS A 274 -12.46 -17.79 -10.68
CA LYS A 274 -13.12 -18.91 -9.99
C LYS A 274 -12.25 -19.61 -8.93
N HIS A 275 -10.93 -19.39 -8.99
CA HIS A 275 -9.97 -19.94 -8.04
C HIS A 275 -9.78 -19.09 -6.80
N PHE A 276 -10.11 -17.80 -6.88
CA PHE A 276 -9.91 -16.82 -5.81
C PHE A 276 -11.22 -16.42 -5.14
N VAL A 277 -12.35 -16.56 -5.83
CA VAL A 277 -13.66 -16.17 -5.33
C VAL A 277 -14.69 -17.24 -5.65
N ARG A 278 -15.56 -17.56 -4.70
CA ARG A 278 -16.62 -18.54 -4.89
C ARG A 278 -18.00 -17.93 -4.60
N PRO A 279 -18.89 -17.81 -5.60
CA PRO A 279 -20.26 -17.38 -5.35
C PRO A 279 -21.01 -18.44 -4.51
N PRO A 280 -22.01 -18.04 -3.70
CA PRO A 280 -22.81 -18.99 -2.92
C PRO A 280 -23.57 -19.95 -3.83
N THR A 281 -23.57 -21.23 -3.45
CA THR A 281 -24.18 -22.34 -4.20
C THR A 281 -25.70 -22.28 -4.25
N ASP A 282 -26.33 -21.52 -3.36
CA ASP A 282 -27.79 -21.53 -3.16
C ASP A 282 -28.53 -20.63 -4.15
N VAL A 283 -27.81 -19.93 -5.03
CA VAL A 283 -28.38 -19.19 -6.17
C VAL A 283 -28.32 -20.06 -7.43
N LYS A 284 -28.68 -21.35 -7.32
CA LYS A 284 -29.10 -22.11 -8.49
C LYS A 284 -30.50 -21.63 -8.90
N SER A 285 -30.54 -20.88 -10.00
CA SER A 285 -31.62 -20.89 -10.98
C SER A 285 -33.04 -21.10 -10.44
N LYS A 286 -33.63 -20.06 -9.85
CA LYS A 286 -34.94 -19.63 -10.37
C LYS A 286 -34.67 -18.90 -11.68
N ALA A 287 -34.42 -19.68 -12.74
CA ALA A 287 -34.60 -19.20 -14.10
C ALA A 287 -35.97 -19.76 -14.54
N PRO A 288 -36.79 -18.95 -15.22
CA PRO A 288 -38.15 -19.32 -15.62
C PRO A 288 -38.18 -20.55 -16.55
#